data_AF-A0A2M7HU83-F1
#
_entry.id   AF-A0A2M7HU83-F1
#
_cell.length_a   1.000
_cell.length_b   1.000
_cell.length_c   1.000
_cell.angle_alpha   90.00
_cell.angle_beta   90.00
_cell.angle_gamma   90.00
#
_symmetry.space_group_name_H-M   'P 1'
#
loop_
_entity.id
_entity.type
_entity.pdbx_description
1 polymer ?
#
loop_
_entity_poly.entity_id
_entity_poly.type
_entity_poly.pdbx_seq_one_letter_code
_entity_poly.pdbx_strand_id
1 'polypeptide(L)'
;MPLSSVTQLSSPTAITSTLKNSEKEISDFKNNVKQVRNIVNGVIYSPFNNEDMVTQAMGVNTARVLNGKPALPIICSMLNRGALKSAISDFKSSELSGRLKDGALYEKKMGPYIKTMGVKEVHTAFPLETKRLGEYQSLNQLEVIDPKMLADNSIENIYVIGHGEAGRPHLYEAVKCNSGSKPIADVISDINSLLRKKTKVGVKIKMTACESADRETLQSFKQTNEASQRKKGIEPLAKSAKAEAEKHFAEARVFGYHGLGISRGSDYISQARCLDADFDKETGNVSQWIKASSVRKEF
;
A
#
# COMPACT_ATOMS: atom_id res chain seq x y z
N MET A 1 -78.48 -20.00 -40.21
CA MET A 1 -78.58 -20.87 -39.02
C MET A 1 -77.84 -22.17 -39.36
N PRO A 2 -77.08 -22.87 -38.49
CA PRO A 2 -76.63 -22.63 -37.11
C PRO A 2 -75.07 -22.62 -36.93
N LEU A 3 -74.65 -22.41 -35.68
CA LEU A 3 -73.40 -22.75 -34.95
C LEU A 3 -72.14 -23.24 -35.70
N SER A 4 -70.97 -22.65 -35.36
CA SER A 4 -69.82 -23.38 -34.80
C SER A 4 -68.77 -22.42 -34.20
N SER A 5 -68.41 -22.72 -32.96
CA SER A 5 -67.42 -22.10 -32.08
C SER A 5 -65.98 -22.51 -32.41
N VAL A 6 -65.02 -21.59 -32.28
CA VAL A 6 -63.62 -21.91 -31.95
C VAL A 6 -63.09 -20.88 -30.94
N THR A 7 -62.94 -21.34 -29.69
CA THR A 7 -62.12 -20.71 -28.65
C THR A 7 -60.63 -20.92 -28.96
N GLN A 8 -59.87 -19.83 -29.15
CA GLN A 8 -58.41 -19.87 -29.10
C GLN A 8 -57.94 -19.55 -27.67
N LEU A 9 -57.22 -20.51 -27.08
CA LEU A 9 -56.44 -20.36 -25.86
C LEU A 9 -55.37 -19.29 -26.04
N SER A 10 -55.31 -18.34 -25.11
CA SER A 10 -54.20 -17.41 -24.94
C SER A 10 -52.97 -18.13 -24.37
N SER A 11 -51.85 -18.02 -25.09
CA SER A 11 -50.54 -18.58 -24.75
C SER A 11 -49.98 -18.02 -23.42
N PRO A 12 -49.26 -18.83 -22.62
CA PRO A 12 -48.66 -18.40 -21.37
C PRO A 12 -47.26 -17.81 -21.64
N THR A 13 -47.18 -16.53 -22.01
CA THR A 13 -45.88 -15.88 -22.31
C THR A 13 -45.54 -14.70 -21.38
N ALA A 14 -46.20 -14.59 -20.23
CA ALA A 14 -46.03 -13.45 -19.32
C ALA A 14 -45.29 -13.77 -18.00
N ILE A 15 -44.83 -15.01 -17.77
CA ILE A 15 -44.22 -15.41 -16.48
C ILE A 15 -42.68 -15.56 -16.59
N THR A 16 -42.15 -15.82 -17.78
CA THR A 16 -40.70 -16.04 -17.98
C THR A 16 -39.87 -14.75 -18.10
N SER A 17 -40.49 -13.61 -18.44
CA SER A 17 -39.83 -12.30 -18.47
C SER A 17 -39.64 -11.70 -17.08
N THR A 18 -40.56 -12.00 -16.16
CA THR A 18 -40.52 -11.51 -14.76
C THR A 18 -39.47 -12.26 -13.92
N LEU A 19 -39.26 -13.56 -14.17
CA LEU A 19 -38.21 -14.34 -13.53
C LEU A 19 -36.80 -13.91 -13.96
N LYS A 20 -36.57 -13.64 -15.25
CA LYS A 20 -35.26 -13.16 -15.76
C LYS A 20 -34.90 -11.76 -15.25
N ASN A 21 -35.89 -10.88 -15.05
CA ASN A 21 -35.64 -9.57 -14.45
C ASN A 21 -35.34 -9.67 -12.95
N SER A 22 -36.01 -10.56 -12.22
CA SER A 22 -35.70 -10.80 -10.81
C SER A 22 -34.32 -11.42 -10.58
N GLU A 23 -33.86 -12.32 -11.46
CA GLU A 23 -32.50 -12.88 -11.38
C GLU A 23 -31.42 -11.84 -11.69
N LYS A 24 -31.69 -10.94 -12.64
CA LYS A 24 -30.78 -9.84 -12.98
C LYS A 24 -30.70 -8.82 -11.85
N GLU A 25 -31.84 -8.43 -11.27
CA GLU A 25 -31.90 -7.53 -10.10
C GLU A 25 -31.29 -8.17 -8.85
N ILE A 26 -31.45 -9.47 -8.61
CA ILE A 26 -30.77 -10.19 -7.51
C ILE A 26 -29.26 -10.32 -7.78
N SER A 27 -28.84 -10.48 -9.04
CA SER A 27 -27.43 -10.48 -9.42
C SER A 27 -26.81 -9.09 -9.28
N ASP A 28 -27.55 -8.04 -9.63
CA ASP A 28 -27.14 -6.64 -9.49
C ASP A 28 -27.15 -6.23 -8.02
N PHE A 29 -28.08 -6.73 -7.20
CA PHE A 29 -28.06 -6.55 -5.75
C PHE A 29 -26.92 -7.35 -5.11
N LYS A 30 -26.61 -8.57 -5.54
CA LYS A 30 -25.44 -9.33 -5.06
C LYS A 30 -24.11 -8.72 -5.51
N ASN A 31 -24.06 -8.11 -6.69
CA ASN A 31 -22.89 -7.37 -7.19
C ASN A 31 -22.75 -6.03 -6.45
N ASN A 32 -23.84 -5.32 -6.18
CA ASN A 32 -23.86 -4.10 -5.35
C ASN A 32 -23.62 -4.39 -3.86
N VAL A 33 -23.97 -5.59 -3.38
CA VAL A 33 -23.67 -6.05 -2.01
C VAL A 33 -22.24 -6.60 -1.90
N LYS A 34 -21.64 -7.13 -2.98
CA LYS A 34 -20.17 -7.29 -3.05
C LYS A 34 -19.44 -5.95 -3.21
N GLN A 35 -20.16 -4.92 -3.64
CA GLN A 35 -19.78 -3.51 -3.58
C GLN A 35 -20.15 -2.85 -2.24
N VAL A 36 -20.59 -3.62 -1.23
CA VAL A 36 -20.42 -3.23 0.17
C VAL A 36 -18.93 -3.09 0.37
N ARG A 37 -18.49 -1.83 0.25
CA ARG A 37 -17.17 -1.27 0.50
C ARG A 37 -16.22 -2.36 0.96
N ASN A 38 -15.30 -2.76 0.11
CA ASN A 38 -14.13 -3.48 0.57
C ASN A 38 -13.42 -2.52 1.54
N ILE A 39 -13.81 -2.56 2.82
CA ILE A 39 -13.43 -1.54 3.81
C ILE A 39 -11.94 -1.72 3.97
N VAL A 40 -11.20 -0.81 3.36
CA VAL A 40 -9.75 -0.85 3.46
C VAL A 40 -9.43 -0.54 4.92
N ASN A 41 -9.03 -1.57 5.68
CA ASN A 41 -8.64 -1.46 7.08
C ASN A 41 -7.26 -0.81 7.26
N GLY A 42 -6.81 -0.04 6.28
CA GLY A 42 -5.55 0.64 6.33
C GLY A 42 -5.41 1.73 5.29
N VAL A 43 -4.42 2.58 5.51
CA VAL A 43 -4.09 3.74 4.68
C VAL A 43 -2.58 3.88 4.56
N ILE A 44 -2.13 4.58 3.52
CA ILE A 44 -0.76 5.07 3.41
C ILE A 44 -0.78 6.56 3.76
N TYR A 45 -0.03 6.97 4.77
CA TYR A 45 0.18 8.38 5.06
C TYR A 45 1.44 8.87 4.35
N SER A 46 1.29 9.93 3.56
CA SER A 46 2.38 10.58 2.84
C SER A 46 2.64 11.98 3.41
N PRO A 47 3.81 12.23 4.03
CA PRO A 47 4.17 13.54 4.55
C PRO A 47 4.56 14.53 3.45
N PHE A 48 5.01 14.04 2.30
CA PHE A 48 5.49 14.83 1.15
C PHE A 48 4.63 14.55 -0.09
N ASN A 49 4.88 15.25 -1.20
CA ASN A 49 4.02 15.24 -2.39
C ASN A 49 4.78 15.05 -3.71
N ASN A 50 5.89 14.31 -3.67
CA ASN A 50 6.79 14.09 -4.82
C ASN A 50 6.73 12.66 -5.38
N GLU A 51 7.50 12.41 -6.45
CA GLU A 51 7.62 11.11 -7.13
C GLU A 51 8.11 9.98 -6.21
N ASP A 52 9.04 10.27 -5.30
CA ASP A 52 9.55 9.27 -4.35
C ASP A 52 8.43 8.73 -3.47
N MET A 53 7.51 9.58 -3.01
CA MET A 53 6.34 9.15 -2.25
C MET A 53 5.42 8.26 -3.07
N VAL A 54 5.23 8.57 -4.36
CA VAL A 54 4.43 7.74 -5.26
C VAL A 54 5.07 6.37 -5.44
N THR A 55 6.39 6.31 -5.64
CA THR A 55 7.14 5.06 -5.77
C THR A 55 7.02 4.21 -4.51
N GLN A 56 7.17 4.81 -3.32
CA GLN A 56 7.02 4.08 -2.05
C GLN A 56 5.59 3.58 -1.82
N ALA A 57 4.57 4.41 -2.12
CA ALA A 57 3.17 4.02 -2.01
C ALA A 57 2.82 2.87 -2.97
N MET A 58 3.34 2.91 -4.20
CA MET A 58 3.24 1.82 -5.17
C MET A 58 3.86 0.55 -4.59
N GLY A 59 5.08 0.62 -4.03
CA GLY A 59 5.76 -0.53 -3.43
C GLY A 59 5.02 -1.18 -2.26
N VAL A 60 4.31 -0.39 -1.44
CA VAL A 60 3.43 -0.92 -0.38
C VAL A 60 2.26 -1.74 -0.97
N ASN A 61 1.75 -1.31 -2.13
CA ASN A 61 0.55 -1.86 -2.75
C ASN A 61 0.82 -2.99 -3.76
N THR A 62 2.01 -3.08 -4.36
CA THR A 62 2.39 -4.11 -5.37
C THR A 62 1.98 -5.52 -4.97
N ALA A 63 2.38 -5.97 -3.77
CA ALA A 63 2.04 -7.32 -3.30
C ALA A 63 0.54 -7.47 -2.99
N ARG A 64 -0.14 -6.39 -2.57
CA ARG A 64 -1.58 -6.45 -2.26
C ARG A 64 -2.41 -6.68 -3.52
N VAL A 65 -2.18 -5.87 -4.56
CA VAL A 65 -2.95 -5.93 -5.80
C VAL A 65 -2.73 -7.23 -6.57
N LEU A 66 -1.51 -7.76 -6.57
CA LEU A 66 -1.22 -9.08 -7.14
C LEU A 66 -1.99 -10.20 -6.44
N ASN A 67 -2.27 -10.06 -5.14
CA ASN A 67 -3.08 -10.98 -4.36
C ASN A 67 -4.59 -10.66 -4.42
N GLY A 68 -5.03 -9.85 -5.39
CA GLY A 68 -6.44 -9.49 -5.59
C GLY A 68 -7.02 -8.60 -4.48
N LYS A 69 -6.19 -7.99 -3.64
CA LYS A 69 -6.63 -7.03 -2.61
C LYS A 69 -6.60 -5.62 -3.19
N PRO A 70 -7.57 -4.76 -2.86
CA PRO A 70 -7.53 -3.36 -3.30
C PRO A 70 -6.27 -2.67 -2.75
N ALA A 71 -5.77 -1.73 -3.56
CA ALA A 71 -4.72 -0.81 -3.14
C ALA A 71 -5.17 -0.02 -1.91
N LEU A 72 -4.23 0.24 -1.00
CA LEU A 72 -4.46 1.15 0.11
C LEU A 72 -4.51 2.58 -0.43
N PRO A 73 -5.52 3.38 -0.04
CA PRO A 73 -5.57 4.78 -0.42
C PRO A 73 -4.50 5.57 0.32
N ILE A 74 -4.05 6.66 -0.31
CA ILE A 74 -3.09 7.58 0.26
C ILE A 74 -3.84 8.75 0.92
N ILE A 75 -3.39 9.13 2.10
CA ILE A 75 -3.82 10.32 2.82
C ILE A 75 -2.63 11.24 3.05
N CYS A 76 -2.87 12.54 3.06
CA CYS A 76 -1.89 13.57 3.35
C CYS A 76 -2.60 14.84 3.86
N SER A 77 -1.83 15.85 4.26
CA SER A 77 -2.35 17.17 4.59
C SER A 77 -3.19 17.73 3.44
N MET A 78 -4.27 18.46 3.77
CA MET A 78 -5.17 19.08 2.79
C MET A 78 -4.41 19.95 1.78
N LEU A 79 -3.39 20.68 2.24
CA LEU A 79 -2.57 21.56 1.41
C LEU A 79 -1.74 20.79 0.36
N ASN A 80 -1.35 19.55 0.67
CA ASN A 80 -0.50 18.73 -0.19
C ASN A 80 -1.30 17.86 -1.17
N ARG A 81 -2.63 17.76 -1.00
CA ARG A 81 -3.47 16.81 -1.73
C ARG A 81 -3.46 17.04 -3.24
N GLY A 82 -3.56 18.30 -3.68
CA GLY A 82 -3.53 18.65 -5.10
C GLY A 82 -2.19 18.28 -5.74
N ALA A 83 -1.10 18.73 -5.13
CA ALA A 83 0.25 18.43 -5.60
C ALA A 83 0.54 16.93 -5.66
N LEU A 84 0.13 16.16 -4.65
CA LEU A 84 0.34 14.70 -4.65
C LEU A 84 -0.49 14.00 -5.74
N LYS A 85 -1.72 14.46 -6.02
CA LYS A 85 -2.51 13.96 -7.15
C LYS A 85 -1.82 14.23 -8.48
N SER A 86 -1.27 15.43 -8.67
CA SER A 86 -0.49 15.77 -9.87
C SER A 86 0.75 14.87 -9.98
N ALA A 87 1.53 14.72 -8.91
CA ALA A 87 2.70 13.83 -8.90
C ALA A 87 2.35 12.38 -9.28
N ILE A 88 1.21 11.85 -8.82
CA ILE A 88 0.74 10.53 -9.23
C ILE A 88 0.40 10.51 -10.73
N SER A 89 -0.28 11.53 -11.25
CA SER A 89 -0.65 11.63 -12.66
C SER A 89 0.58 11.69 -13.58
N ASP A 90 1.56 12.51 -13.22
CA ASP A 90 2.79 12.70 -13.97
C ASP A 90 3.64 11.41 -13.95
N PHE A 91 3.83 10.83 -12.76
CA PHE A 91 4.52 9.56 -12.59
C PHE A 91 3.85 8.44 -13.37
N LYS A 92 2.51 8.37 -13.31
CA LYS A 92 1.71 7.38 -14.04
C LYS A 92 1.91 7.52 -15.54
N SER A 93 1.87 8.73 -16.08
CA SER A 93 2.05 8.98 -17.51
C SER A 93 3.45 8.57 -17.97
N SER A 94 4.48 8.92 -17.19
CA SER A 94 5.87 8.53 -17.47
C SER A 94 6.06 7.01 -17.43
N GLU A 95 5.67 6.35 -16.33
CA GLU A 95 5.91 4.92 -16.16
C GLU A 95 5.09 4.05 -17.14
N LEU A 96 3.84 4.43 -17.44
CA LEU A 96 2.99 3.69 -18.38
C LEU A 96 3.42 3.87 -19.85
N SER A 97 4.10 4.96 -20.20
CA SER A 97 4.71 5.10 -21.52
C SER A 97 6.08 4.43 -21.61
N GLY A 98 6.77 4.29 -20.47
CA GLY A 98 8.08 3.68 -20.36
C GLY A 98 8.05 2.24 -19.85
N ARG A 99 8.53 2.05 -18.63
CA ARG A 99 8.85 0.73 -18.04
C ARG A 99 7.65 -0.20 -17.86
N LEU A 100 6.46 0.36 -17.69
CA LEU A 100 5.20 -0.36 -17.42
C LEU A 100 4.26 -0.41 -18.64
N LYS A 101 4.73 -0.02 -19.84
CA LYS A 101 3.93 -0.01 -21.08
C LYS A 101 3.28 -1.35 -21.42
N ASP A 102 3.95 -2.46 -21.09
CA ASP A 102 3.46 -3.81 -21.35
C ASP A 102 2.57 -4.36 -20.22
N GLY A 103 2.22 -3.54 -19.23
CA GLY A 103 1.46 -3.98 -18.04
C GLY A 103 0.11 -4.62 -18.36
N ALA A 104 -0.65 -4.08 -19.33
CA ALA A 104 -1.91 -4.68 -19.78
C ALA A 104 -1.71 -6.05 -20.47
N LEU A 105 -0.61 -6.21 -21.20
CA LEU A 105 -0.24 -7.49 -21.81
C LEU A 105 0.09 -8.52 -20.72
N TYR A 106 0.87 -8.12 -19.71
CA TYR A 106 1.20 -8.98 -18.57
C TYR A 106 -0.06 -9.35 -17.77
N GLU A 107 -1.00 -8.44 -17.58
CA GLU A 107 -2.25 -8.73 -16.88
C GLU A 107 -3.05 -9.83 -17.60
N LYS A 108 -3.19 -9.72 -18.93
CA LYS A 108 -3.86 -10.74 -19.75
C LYS A 108 -3.14 -12.08 -19.72
N LYS A 109 -1.81 -12.08 -19.82
CA LYS A 109 -1.01 -13.30 -19.91
C LYS A 109 -0.82 -13.99 -18.54
N MET A 110 -0.52 -13.23 -17.50
CA MET A 110 -0.10 -13.75 -16.19
C MET A 110 -1.24 -13.86 -15.19
N GLY A 111 -2.29 -13.03 -15.32
CA GLY A 111 -3.44 -13.05 -14.42
C GLY A 111 -4.07 -14.44 -14.23
N PRO A 112 -4.30 -15.23 -15.30
CA PRO A 112 -4.81 -16.60 -15.16
C PRO A 112 -3.87 -17.54 -14.37
N TYR A 113 -2.56 -17.44 -14.61
CA TYR A 113 -1.56 -18.25 -13.89
C TYR A 113 -1.49 -17.85 -12.42
N ILE A 114 -1.52 -16.55 -12.10
CA ILE A 114 -1.52 -16.07 -10.70
C ILE A 114 -2.75 -16.59 -9.95
N LYS A 115 -3.92 -16.59 -10.59
CA LYS A 115 -5.16 -17.13 -9.99
C LYS A 115 -5.08 -18.63 -9.72
N THR A 116 -4.37 -19.38 -10.56
CA THR A 116 -4.33 -20.84 -10.51
C THR A 116 -3.19 -21.36 -9.63
N MET A 117 -2.00 -20.78 -9.77
CA MET A 117 -0.76 -21.26 -9.14
C MET A 117 -0.34 -20.44 -7.92
N GLY A 118 -0.81 -19.20 -7.80
CA GLY A 118 -0.38 -18.26 -6.78
C GLY A 118 0.70 -17.28 -7.26
N VAL A 119 0.76 -16.13 -6.58
CA VAL A 119 1.69 -15.03 -6.91
C VAL A 119 3.16 -15.45 -6.76
N LYS A 120 3.46 -16.29 -5.76
CA LYS A 120 4.84 -16.69 -5.44
C LYS A 120 5.43 -17.56 -6.55
N GLU A 121 4.67 -18.55 -6.98
CA GLU A 121 5.05 -19.55 -7.98
C GLU A 121 5.29 -18.87 -9.33
N VAL A 122 4.39 -17.99 -9.75
CA VAL A 122 4.52 -17.23 -11.00
C VAL A 122 5.72 -16.29 -10.95
N HIS A 123 5.97 -15.62 -9.82
CA HIS A 123 7.12 -14.74 -9.67
C HIS A 123 8.45 -15.47 -9.70
N THR A 124 8.53 -16.67 -9.13
CA THR A 124 9.75 -17.49 -9.23
C THR A 124 10.09 -17.81 -10.69
N ALA A 125 9.09 -18.04 -11.54
CA ALA A 125 9.29 -18.30 -12.96
C ALA A 125 9.55 -17.02 -13.78
N PHE A 126 8.86 -15.92 -13.45
CA PHE A 126 8.86 -14.66 -14.22
C PHE A 126 8.98 -13.44 -13.28
N PRO A 127 10.15 -13.21 -12.66
CA PRO A 127 10.29 -12.22 -11.59
C PRO A 127 10.03 -10.79 -12.06
N LEU A 128 10.62 -10.42 -13.20
CA LEU A 128 10.51 -9.08 -13.77
C LEU A 128 9.08 -8.77 -14.22
N GLU A 129 8.46 -9.66 -14.98
CA GLU A 129 7.11 -9.49 -15.51
C GLU A 129 6.07 -9.46 -14.39
N THR A 130 6.21 -10.34 -13.39
CA THR A 130 5.31 -10.33 -12.22
C THR A 130 5.46 -9.03 -11.42
N LYS A 131 6.69 -8.55 -11.25
CA LYS A 131 6.94 -7.28 -10.56
C LYS A 131 6.31 -6.10 -11.32
N ARG A 132 6.56 -6.01 -12.63
CA ARG A 132 5.98 -4.97 -13.49
C ARG A 132 4.46 -5.01 -13.51
N LEU A 133 3.86 -6.21 -13.55
CA LEU A 133 2.40 -6.36 -13.44
C LEU A 133 1.88 -5.79 -12.12
N GLY A 134 2.51 -6.12 -10.99
CA GLY A 134 2.06 -5.63 -9.69
C GLY A 134 2.20 -4.12 -9.54
N GLU A 135 3.28 -3.54 -10.05
CA GLU A 135 3.49 -2.09 -10.07
C GLU A 135 2.49 -1.40 -11.01
N TYR A 136 2.25 -1.95 -12.19
CA TYR A 136 1.22 -1.47 -13.12
C TYR A 136 -0.17 -1.46 -12.49
N GLN A 137 -0.59 -2.57 -11.88
CA GLN A 137 -1.88 -2.69 -11.21
C GLN A 137 -1.97 -1.72 -10.03
N SER A 138 -0.90 -1.61 -9.24
CA SER A 138 -0.84 -0.72 -8.09
C SER A 138 -0.98 0.73 -8.51
N LEU A 139 -0.18 1.18 -9.48
CA LEU A 139 -0.17 2.56 -9.98
C LEU A 139 -1.52 2.95 -10.59
N ASN A 140 -2.20 2.03 -11.30
CA ASN A 140 -3.54 2.27 -11.83
C ASN A 140 -4.62 2.39 -10.75
N GLN A 141 -4.37 1.89 -9.54
CA GLN A 141 -5.29 1.92 -8.39
C GLN A 141 -4.86 2.90 -7.30
N LEU A 142 -3.73 3.61 -7.46
CA LEU A 142 -3.30 4.61 -6.47
C LEU A 142 -4.26 5.79 -6.47
N GLU A 143 -4.82 6.09 -5.30
CA GLU A 143 -5.76 7.18 -5.11
C GLU A 143 -5.41 7.97 -3.86
N VAL A 144 -5.48 9.31 -3.96
CA VAL A 144 -5.42 10.20 -2.80
C VAL A 144 -6.85 10.59 -2.41
N ILE A 145 -7.25 10.18 -1.20
CA ILE A 145 -8.60 10.41 -0.69
C ILE A 145 -8.62 11.52 0.36
N ASP A 146 -9.80 12.09 0.58
CA ASP A 146 -10.05 12.88 1.79
C ASP A 146 -10.31 11.92 2.97
N PRO A 147 -9.57 12.02 4.10
CA PRO A 147 -9.82 11.19 5.28
C PRO A 147 -11.25 11.25 5.82
N LYS A 148 -12.02 12.31 5.50
CA LYS A 148 -13.46 12.39 5.81
C LYS A 148 -14.28 11.26 5.18
N MET A 149 -13.82 10.69 4.06
CA MET A 149 -14.47 9.58 3.36
C MET A 149 -14.27 8.22 4.06
N LEU A 150 -13.32 8.13 5.00
CA LEU A 150 -13.08 6.92 5.77
C LEU A 150 -14.18 6.72 6.81
N ALA A 151 -14.54 5.46 7.07
CA ALA A 151 -15.44 5.15 8.16
C ALA A 151 -14.77 5.38 9.52
N ASP A 152 -15.58 5.73 10.52
CA ASP A 152 -15.08 5.81 11.90
C ASP A 152 -14.70 4.41 12.41
N ASN A 153 -13.69 4.34 13.27
CA ASN A 153 -13.19 3.10 13.87
C ASN A 153 -12.92 1.95 12.89
N SER A 154 -12.47 2.25 11.66
CA SER A 154 -12.22 1.22 10.64
C SER A 154 -10.73 0.98 10.35
N ILE A 155 -9.85 1.92 10.68
CA ILE A 155 -8.43 1.87 10.31
C ILE A 155 -7.64 1.08 11.36
N GLU A 156 -7.03 -0.02 10.93
CA GLU A 156 -6.18 -0.89 11.74
C GLU A 156 -4.69 -0.72 11.42
N ASN A 157 -4.36 -0.26 10.21
CA ASN A 157 -2.97 -0.15 9.74
C ASN A 157 -2.72 1.20 9.07
N ILE A 158 -1.69 1.91 9.52
CA ILE A 158 -1.22 3.14 8.90
C ILE A 158 0.20 2.87 8.42
N TYR A 159 0.43 2.93 7.11
CA TYR A 159 1.76 2.83 6.52
C TYR A 159 2.32 4.24 6.35
N VAL A 160 3.39 4.57 7.05
CA VAL A 160 4.01 5.89 6.99
C VAL A 160 5.20 5.80 6.04
N ILE A 161 5.07 6.41 4.86
CA ILE A 161 6.12 6.47 3.84
C ILE A 161 6.99 7.73 4.02
N GLY A 162 8.20 7.68 3.48
CA GLY A 162 9.23 8.68 3.70
C GLY A 162 10.61 8.03 3.76
N HIS A 163 11.65 8.79 3.44
CA HIS A 163 13.03 8.35 3.71
C HIS A 163 13.36 8.53 5.19
N GLY A 164 14.31 7.73 5.68
CA GLY A 164 14.76 7.75 7.07
C GLY A 164 16.25 7.49 7.15
N GLU A 165 16.81 7.78 8.31
CA GLU A 165 18.22 7.62 8.65
C GLU A 165 18.28 7.04 10.06
N ALA A 166 19.20 6.10 10.30
CA ALA A 166 19.37 5.52 11.61
C ALA A 166 19.59 6.59 12.70
N GLY A 167 18.89 6.44 13.82
CA GLY A 167 19.03 7.35 14.97
C GLY A 167 18.48 8.76 14.77
N ARG A 168 17.81 9.06 13.65
CA ARG A 168 17.22 10.38 13.37
C ARG A 168 15.70 10.35 13.55
N PRO A 169 15.10 11.25 14.35
CA PRO A 169 13.65 11.32 14.55
C PRO A 169 12.96 12.16 13.45
N HIS A 170 13.36 11.99 12.20
CA HIS A 170 12.84 12.73 11.05
C HIS A 170 12.49 11.79 9.89
N LEU A 171 11.51 12.20 9.11
CA LEU A 171 11.30 11.68 7.75
C LEU A 171 11.82 12.70 6.75
N TYR A 172 12.37 12.21 5.64
CA TYR A 172 12.95 13.02 4.59
C TYR A 172 12.20 12.81 3.28
N GLU A 173 12.13 13.90 2.50
CA GLU A 173 11.44 13.95 1.23
C GLU A 173 12.17 13.14 0.14
N ALA A 174 13.49 13.13 0.18
CA ALA A 174 14.36 12.41 -0.76
C ALA A 174 15.61 11.88 -0.04
N VAL A 175 16.33 10.93 -0.66
CA VAL A 175 17.60 10.36 -0.14
C VAL A 175 18.73 11.42 -0.05
N LYS A 176 18.63 12.52 -0.81
CA LYS A 176 19.68 13.53 -0.92
C LYS A 176 19.84 14.38 0.36
N CYS A 177 21.09 14.74 0.67
CA CYS A 177 21.40 15.76 1.69
C CYS A 177 20.67 17.07 1.37
N ASN A 178 20.09 17.72 2.40
CA ASN A 178 19.30 18.96 2.34
C ASN A 178 17.91 18.86 1.67
N SER A 179 17.35 17.65 1.53
CA SER A 179 15.93 17.52 1.17
C SER A 179 15.01 18.05 2.29
N GLY A 180 13.77 18.39 1.93
CA GLY A 180 12.75 18.73 2.91
C GLY A 180 12.63 17.63 3.96
N SER A 181 12.58 18.01 5.24
CA SER A 181 12.46 17.05 6.34
C SER A 181 11.27 17.42 7.22
N LYS A 182 10.74 16.41 7.91
CA LYS A 182 9.64 16.57 8.85
C LYS A 182 9.95 15.82 10.16
N PRO A 183 9.94 16.50 11.31
CA PRO A 183 10.04 15.85 12.60
C PRO A 183 8.95 14.79 12.79
N ILE A 184 9.30 13.69 13.45
CA ILE A 184 8.34 12.60 13.65
C ILE A 184 7.15 13.01 14.53
N ALA A 185 7.34 13.95 15.46
CA ALA A 185 6.25 14.52 16.26
C ALA A 185 5.18 15.18 15.39
N ASP A 186 5.60 15.98 14.40
CA ASP A 186 4.69 16.63 13.46
C ASP A 186 4.01 15.61 12.55
N VAL A 187 4.72 14.57 12.13
CA VAL A 187 4.15 13.46 11.35
C VAL A 187 3.03 12.75 12.11
N ILE A 188 3.27 12.38 13.38
CA ILE A 188 2.26 11.70 14.20
C ILE A 188 1.09 12.63 14.55
N SER A 189 1.37 13.90 14.85
CA SER A 189 0.34 14.92 15.09
C SER A 189 -0.56 15.10 13.87
N ASP A 190 0.01 15.17 12.67
CA ASP A 190 -0.74 15.23 11.41
C ASP A 190 -1.62 14.00 11.22
N ILE A 191 -1.06 12.80 11.39
CA ILE A 191 -1.82 11.54 11.28
C ILE A 191 -2.99 11.55 12.26
N ASN A 192 -2.77 11.96 13.51
CA ASN A 192 -3.84 12.09 14.50
C ASN A 192 -4.90 13.09 14.05
N SER A 193 -4.51 14.27 13.56
CA SER A 193 -5.47 15.28 13.08
C SER A 193 -6.37 14.74 11.95
N LEU A 194 -5.80 13.94 11.04
CA LEU A 194 -6.50 13.37 9.90
C LEU A 194 -7.38 12.17 10.29
N LEU A 195 -6.97 11.39 11.30
CA LEU A 195 -7.54 10.08 11.60
C LEU A 195 -8.13 9.91 13.00
N ARG A 196 -8.22 10.98 13.82
CA ARG A 196 -8.61 10.93 15.25
C ARG A 196 -9.81 10.04 15.62
N LYS A 197 -10.81 9.94 14.74
CA LYS A 197 -12.03 9.12 14.93
C LYS A 197 -12.10 7.89 14.00
N LYS A 198 -11.12 7.74 13.13
CA LYS A 198 -11.07 6.73 12.07
C LYS A 198 -10.30 5.49 12.50
N THR A 199 -9.39 5.61 13.47
CA THR A 199 -8.55 4.51 13.95
C THR A 199 -9.26 3.63 14.97
N LYS A 200 -8.99 2.32 14.91
CA LYS A 200 -9.33 1.41 16.00
C LYS A 200 -8.34 1.56 17.16
N VAL A 201 -8.76 1.17 18.36
CA VAL A 201 -7.86 0.89 19.47
C VAL A 201 -6.81 -0.13 19.02
N GLY A 202 -5.55 0.08 19.39
CA GLY A 202 -4.47 -0.81 18.97
C GLY A 202 -4.02 -0.64 17.51
N VAL A 203 -4.28 0.53 16.89
CA VAL A 203 -3.85 0.82 15.51
C VAL A 203 -2.35 0.57 15.32
N LYS A 204 -2.00 -0.06 14.19
CA LYS A 204 -0.63 -0.40 13.83
C LYS A 204 -0.04 0.67 12.92
N ILE A 205 0.92 1.44 13.43
CA ILE A 205 1.65 2.45 12.65
C ILE A 205 2.95 1.80 12.16
N LYS A 206 3.14 1.71 10.85
CA LYS A 206 4.28 1.04 10.22
C LYS A 206 5.15 2.07 9.53
N MET A 207 6.28 2.41 10.14
CA MET A 207 7.28 3.33 9.61
C MET A 207 8.04 2.62 8.49
N THR A 208 7.73 2.86 7.22
CA THR A 208 8.36 2.09 6.12
C THR A 208 9.74 2.61 5.73
N ALA A 209 10.19 3.72 6.32
CA ALA A 209 11.48 4.34 6.07
C ALA A 209 12.68 3.40 6.30
N CYS A 210 13.80 3.71 5.64
CA CYS A 210 15.10 3.08 5.88
C CYS A 210 15.46 3.19 7.36
N GLU A 211 16.02 2.12 7.92
CA GLU A 211 16.64 2.12 9.25
C GLU A 211 15.72 2.60 10.38
N SER A 212 14.40 2.52 10.18
CA SER A 212 13.44 3.05 11.14
C SER A 212 13.42 2.30 12.47
N ALA A 213 13.94 1.06 12.51
CA ALA A 213 14.15 0.30 13.74
C ALA A 213 15.61 0.36 14.27
N ASP A 214 16.47 1.15 13.63
CA ASP A 214 17.89 1.22 13.94
C ASP A 214 18.29 2.57 14.56
N ARG A 215 19.11 2.49 15.60
CA ARG A 215 19.80 3.64 16.20
C ARG A 215 21.04 4.05 15.41
N GLU A 216 21.71 3.10 14.77
CA GLU A 216 22.85 3.31 13.86
C GLU A 216 22.77 2.37 12.68
N THR A 217 23.45 2.72 11.58
CA THR A 217 23.49 1.89 10.37
C THR A 217 23.99 0.49 10.64
N LEU A 218 23.15 -0.47 10.30
CA LEU A 218 23.35 -1.87 10.62
C LEU A 218 24.44 -2.48 9.73
N GLN A 219 25.41 -3.17 10.34
CA GLN A 219 26.44 -3.92 9.61
C GLN A 219 26.04 -5.38 9.40
N SER A 220 25.04 -5.88 10.14
CA SER A 220 24.51 -7.23 9.99
C SER A 220 23.11 -7.34 10.58
N PHE A 221 22.21 -8.05 9.89
CA PHE A 221 20.87 -8.39 10.42
C PHE A 221 20.88 -9.24 11.71
N LYS A 222 22.04 -9.75 12.13
CA LYS A 222 22.19 -10.42 13.44
C LYS A 222 22.20 -9.44 14.63
N GLN A 223 22.45 -8.15 14.39
CA GLN A 223 22.58 -7.11 15.43
C GLN A 223 21.29 -6.32 15.69
N THR A 224 20.18 -6.73 15.08
CA THR A 224 18.88 -6.02 15.12
C THR A 224 18.39 -5.70 16.54
N ASN A 225 18.54 -6.63 17.49
CA ASN A 225 18.12 -6.40 18.87
C ASN A 225 18.86 -5.26 19.57
N GLU A 226 20.18 -5.13 19.35
CA GLU A 226 20.99 -4.06 19.95
C GLU A 226 20.71 -2.72 19.27
N ALA A 227 20.61 -2.72 17.94
CA ALA A 227 20.35 -1.53 17.14
C ALA A 227 19.00 -0.89 17.48
N SER A 228 18.00 -1.67 17.92
CA SER A 228 16.71 -1.15 18.37
C SER A 228 16.70 -0.48 19.75
N GLN A 229 17.77 -0.58 20.53
CA GLN A 229 17.81 0.03 21.86
C GLN A 229 18.19 1.51 21.82
N ARG A 230 17.87 2.25 22.88
CA ARG A 230 18.40 3.60 23.07
C ARG A 230 19.82 3.50 23.66
N LYS A 231 20.76 4.29 23.15
CA LYS A 231 22.14 4.36 23.67
C LYS A 231 22.66 5.78 23.51
N LYS A 232 23.24 6.34 24.58
CA LYS A 232 23.81 7.71 24.60
C LYS A 232 22.86 8.78 24.04
N GLY A 233 21.57 8.68 24.39
CA GLY A 233 20.56 9.65 23.96
C GLY A 233 19.95 9.40 22.58
N ILE A 234 20.58 8.61 21.72
CA ILE A 234 20.12 8.29 20.35
C ILE A 234 19.22 7.05 20.39
N GLU A 235 18.13 7.07 19.64
CA GLU A 235 17.18 5.96 19.53
C GLU A 235 16.60 5.83 18.11
N PRO A 236 16.01 4.67 17.75
CA PRO A 236 15.37 4.50 16.46
C PRO A 236 14.19 5.44 16.21
N LEU A 237 13.99 5.84 14.95
CA LEU A 237 12.84 6.64 14.50
C LEU A 237 11.50 6.06 14.98
N ALA A 238 11.29 4.74 14.85
CA ALA A 238 10.05 4.08 15.25
C ALA A 238 9.82 4.12 16.78
N LYS A 239 10.90 4.20 17.58
CA LYS A 239 10.79 4.36 19.03
C LYS A 239 10.34 5.78 19.41
N SER A 240 10.88 6.79 18.73
CA SER A 240 10.39 8.16 18.89
C SER A 240 8.94 8.30 18.41
N ALA A 241 8.59 7.68 17.28
CA ALA A 241 7.21 7.62 16.79
C ALA A 241 6.26 6.94 17.80
N LYS A 242 6.70 5.90 18.51
CA LYS A 242 5.93 5.23 19.57
C LYS A 242 5.60 6.21 20.71
N ALA A 243 6.61 6.92 21.23
CA ALA A 243 6.41 7.88 22.31
C ALA A 243 5.43 9.01 21.91
N GLU A 244 5.48 9.47 20.66
CA GLU A 244 4.53 10.46 20.13
C GLU A 244 3.12 9.88 19.92
N ALA A 245 3.03 8.63 19.41
CA ALA A 245 1.75 7.98 19.15
C ALA A 245 0.94 7.74 20.43
N GLU A 246 1.60 7.41 21.54
CA GLU A 246 0.95 7.18 22.84
C GLU A 246 0.20 8.40 23.39
N LYS A 247 0.56 9.61 22.94
CA LYS A 247 -0.14 10.85 23.30
C LYS A 247 -1.52 10.99 22.65
N HIS A 248 -1.77 10.22 21.58
CA HIS A 248 -2.90 10.44 20.68
C HIS A 248 -3.74 9.20 20.41
N PHE A 249 -3.13 8.01 20.46
CA PHE A 249 -3.76 6.76 20.06
C PHE A 249 -3.68 5.73 21.19
N ALA A 250 -4.85 5.32 21.69
CA ALA A 250 -4.95 4.28 22.71
C ALA A 250 -4.34 2.96 22.20
N GLU A 251 -3.39 2.43 22.99
CA GLU A 251 -2.71 1.14 22.73
C GLU A 251 -2.01 1.05 21.38
N ALA A 252 -1.65 2.18 20.75
CA ALA A 252 -1.01 2.16 19.45
C ALA A 252 0.29 1.34 19.45
N ARG A 253 0.46 0.56 18.38
CA ARG A 253 1.62 -0.30 18.15
C ARG A 253 2.43 0.28 17.02
N VAL A 254 3.70 0.57 17.25
CA VAL A 254 4.55 1.16 16.22
C VAL A 254 5.58 0.15 15.75
N PHE A 255 5.73 0.04 14.44
CA PHE A 255 6.64 -0.89 13.80
C PHE A 255 7.68 -0.13 12.99
N GLY A 256 8.95 -0.41 13.25
CA GLY A 256 10.07 -0.03 12.40
C GLY A 256 10.62 -1.24 11.64
N TYR A 257 11.51 -0.98 10.70
CA TYR A 257 12.22 -2.00 9.95
C TYR A 257 13.72 -1.72 9.96
N HIS A 258 14.49 -2.79 10.08
CA HIS A 258 15.94 -2.70 10.04
C HIS A 258 16.46 -2.61 8.61
N GLY A 259 17.56 -1.87 8.44
CA GLY A 259 18.27 -1.73 7.16
C GLY A 259 17.58 -0.85 6.13
N LEU A 260 18.18 -0.77 4.95
CA LEU A 260 17.76 0.09 3.86
C LEU A 260 16.52 -0.47 3.17
N GLY A 261 15.53 0.38 2.89
CA GLY A 261 14.34 0.02 2.13
C GLY A 261 14.60 -0.01 0.64
N ILE A 262 14.30 -1.13 -0.01
CA ILE A 262 14.46 -1.25 -1.46
C ILE A 262 13.13 -0.91 -2.13
N SER A 263 13.15 0.11 -2.99
CA SER A 263 11.95 0.62 -3.67
C SER A 263 11.73 0.00 -5.04
N ARG A 264 12.80 -0.45 -5.70
CA ARG A 264 12.79 -1.05 -7.05
C ARG A 264 13.64 -2.33 -7.04
N GLY A 265 13.23 -3.32 -7.82
CA GLY A 265 13.89 -4.63 -7.89
C GLY A 265 12.91 -5.73 -8.28
N SER A 266 13.35 -6.63 -9.17
CA SER A 266 12.53 -7.74 -9.68
C SER A 266 12.60 -8.99 -8.82
N ASP A 267 13.55 -9.09 -7.89
CA ASP A 267 13.77 -10.35 -7.15
C ASP A 267 12.77 -10.56 -6.01
N TYR A 268 11.97 -9.54 -5.69
CA TYR A 268 10.99 -9.56 -4.61
C TYR A 268 9.68 -8.89 -5.00
N ILE A 269 8.57 -9.47 -4.54
CA ILE A 269 7.21 -8.96 -4.75
C ILE A 269 6.82 -7.95 -3.67
N SER A 270 7.12 -8.28 -2.41
CA SER A 270 6.83 -7.46 -1.23
C SER A 270 8.05 -6.64 -0.81
N GLN A 271 7.85 -5.56 -0.06
CA GLN A 271 8.92 -4.76 0.53
C GLN A 271 10.11 -5.59 1.00
N ALA A 272 11.31 -5.18 0.58
CA ALA A 272 12.57 -5.83 0.89
C ALA A 272 13.52 -4.86 1.60
N ARG A 273 14.48 -5.44 2.33
CA ARG A 273 15.52 -4.73 3.06
C ARG A 273 16.89 -5.26 2.68
N CYS A 274 17.89 -4.40 2.66
CA CYS A 274 19.29 -4.77 2.53
C CYS A 274 20.16 -4.00 3.54
N LEU A 275 21.43 -4.39 3.66
CA LEU A 275 22.44 -3.61 4.39
C LEU A 275 23.06 -2.59 3.42
N ASP A 276 23.69 -1.54 3.96
CA ASP A 276 24.40 -0.55 3.12
C ASP A 276 25.54 -1.21 2.31
N ALA A 277 26.21 -2.21 2.89
CA ALA A 277 27.26 -2.99 2.21
C ALA A 277 26.74 -3.84 1.04
N ASP A 278 25.44 -4.16 1.01
CA ASP A 278 24.82 -4.95 -0.06
C ASP A 278 24.24 -4.06 -1.18
N PHE A 279 24.26 -2.74 -0.99
CA PHE A 279 23.67 -1.75 -1.89
C PHE A 279 24.74 -1.01 -2.69
N ASP A 280 24.77 -1.25 -4.00
CA ASP A 280 25.65 -0.51 -4.90
C ASP A 280 25.03 0.86 -5.21
N LYS A 281 25.68 1.93 -4.73
CA LYS A 281 25.21 3.31 -4.89
C LYS A 281 25.36 3.85 -6.31
N GLU A 282 26.23 3.26 -7.13
CA GLU A 282 26.45 3.67 -8.52
C GLU A 282 25.44 3.01 -9.45
N THR A 283 25.25 1.70 -9.30
CA THR A 283 24.37 0.94 -10.19
C THR A 283 22.94 0.80 -9.67
N GLY A 284 22.71 1.05 -8.37
CA GLY A 284 21.44 0.82 -7.69
C GLY A 284 21.10 -0.66 -7.48
N ASN A 285 22.04 -1.57 -7.77
CA ASN A 285 21.85 -3.01 -7.63
C ASN A 285 22.00 -3.45 -6.17
N VAL A 286 21.35 -4.57 -5.85
CA VAL A 286 21.38 -5.16 -4.51
C VAL A 286 21.89 -6.58 -4.59
N SER A 287 23.03 -6.86 -3.94
CA SER A 287 23.65 -8.19 -3.96
C SER A 287 22.91 -9.18 -3.04
N GLN A 288 22.38 -8.69 -1.91
CA GLN A 288 21.61 -9.45 -0.95
C GLN A 288 20.45 -8.64 -0.39
N TRP A 289 19.29 -9.27 -0.30
CA TRP A 289 18.12 -8.68 0.33
C TRP A 289 17.35 -9.72 1.15
N ILE A 290 16.55 -9.23 2.08
CA ILE A 290 15.63 -10.02 2.89
C ILE A 290 14.24 -9.41 2.87
N LYS A 291 13.22 -10.23 3.15
CA LYS A 291 11.85 -9.76 3.23
C LYS A 291 11.69 -8.79 4.40
N ALA A 292 11.13 -7.60 4.18
CA ALA A 292 11.02 -6.59 5.25
C ALA A 292 10.33 -7.10 6.51
N SER A 293 9.34 -8.00 6.39
CA SER A 293 8.65 -8.55 7.56
C SER A 293 9.52 -9.43 8.47
N SER A 294 10.64 -9.99 7.99
CA SER A 294 11.54 -10.81 8.82
C SER A 294 12.45 -9.98 9.72
N VAL A 295 12.60 -8.68 9.44
CA VAL A 295 13.39 -7.73 10.22
C VAL A 295 12.57 -6.51 10.61
N ARG A 296 11.29 -6.75 10.89
CA ARG A 296 10.38 -5.76 11.45
C ARG A 296 10.44 -5.85 12.98
N LYS A 297 10.57 -4.71 13.63
CA LYS A 297 10.53 -4.59 15.09
C LYS A 297 9.30 -3.81 15.53
N GLU A 298 8.64 -4.29 16.58
CA GLU A 298 7.60 -3.55 17.29
C GLU A 298 8.21 -2.82 18.49
N PHE A 299 7.73 -1.60 18.72
CA PHE A 299 8.08 -0.72 19.83
C PHE A 299 6.83 -0.34 20.62
#